data_AF-A0A7S0L5R3-F1
#
_entry.id   AF-A0A7S0L5R3-F1
#
_cell.length_a   1.000
_cell.length_b   1.000
_cell.length_c   1.000
_cell.angle_alpha   90.00
_cell.angle_beta   90.00
_cell.angle_gamma   90.00
#
_symmetry.space_group_name_H-M   'P 1'
#
loop_
_entity.id
_entity.type
_entity.pdbx_description
1 polymer ?
#
loop_
_entity_poly.entity_id
_entity_poly.type
_entity_poly.pdbx_seq_one_letter_code
_entity_poly.pdbx_strand_id
1 'polypeptide(L)'
;MTRLSSTASMHKLMTLLGLKEICRDENGSCDSWASSGECKRNPSFMQSECRRSCKLCGEGAEMVDGVPCRDAATAHECEYWSTMGECDTNPAFMKEQCARSCGHCIPEERRGGSDEEDDEDKDEL
;
A
#
# COMPACT_ATOMS: atom_id res chain seq x y z
N MET A 1 -23.71 10.16 22.86
CA MET A 1 -23.94 9.45 21.57
C MET A 1 -23.13 10.18 20.51
N THR A 2 -21.86 9.80 20.34
CA THR A 2 -20.98 10.40 19.33
C THR A 2 -21.50 10.02 17.95
N ARG A 3 -21.83 11.02 17.12
CA ARG A 3 -22.32 10.78 15.76
C ARG A 3 -21.22 10.05 14.98
N LEU A 4 -21.47 8.81 14.57
CA LEU A 4 -20.70 8.06 13.58
C LEU A 4 -20.91 8.67 12.17
N SER A 5 -20.80 10.00 12.05
CA SER A 5 -21.13 10.75 10.83
C SER A 5 -19.90 11.13 10.02
N SER A 6 -18.76 10.49 10.28
CA SER A 6 -17.56 10.64 9.45
C SER A 6 -17.43 9.42 8.56
N THR A 7 -17.26 9.64 7.26
CA THR A 7 -16.93 8.59 6.29
C THR A 7 -15.76 7.75 6.77
N ALA A 8 -14.75 8.34 7.42
CA ALA A 8 -13.63 7.61 8.03
C ALA A 8 -14.07 6.58 9.09
N SER A 9 -15.11 6.88 9.87
CA SER A 9 -15.66 5.97 10.88
C SER A 9 -16.46 4.83 10.25
N MET A 10 -17.10 5.08 9.10
CA MET A 10 -17.81 4.05 8.33
C MET A 10 -16.85 3.13 7.58
N HIS A 11 -15.82 3.67 6.94
CA HIS A 11 -14.78 2.87 6.28
C HIS A 11 -14.09 1.96 7.30
N LYS A 12 -13.74 2.48 8.49
CA LYS A 12 -13.17 1.68 9.59
C LYS A 12 -14.11 0.55 10.03
N LEU A 13 -15.41 0.78 10.04
CA LEU A 13 -16.40 -0.25 10.38
C LEU A 13 -16.55 -1.29 9.26
N MET A 14 -16.61 -0.88 7.99
CA MET A 14 -16.68 -1.78 6.84
C MET A 14 -15.47 -2.71 6.78
N THR A 15 -14.26 -2.17 7.02
CA THR A 15 -13.04 -2.97 7.09
C THR A 15 -13.08 -4.00 8.24
N LEU A 16 -13.56 -3.62 9.42
CA LEU A 16 -13.67 -4.55 10.56
C LEU A 16 -14.70 -5.66 10.34
N LEU A 17 -15.70 -5.41 9.49
CA LEU A 17 -16.73 -6.38 9.12
C LEU A 17 -16.34 -7.21 7.87
N GLY A 18 -15.14 -7.03 7.33
CA GLY A 18 -14.68 -7.73 6.12
C GLY A 18 -15.43 -7.30 4.84
N LEU A 19 -16.13 -6.18 4.88
CA LEU A 19 -16.82 -5.60 3.72
C LEU A 19 -15.82 -4.74 2.94
N LYS A 20 -15.34 -5.27 1.82
CA LYS A 20 -14.46 -4.54 0.90
C LYS A 20 -15.19 -3.34 0.32
N GLU A 21 -14.62 -2.16 0.48
CA GLU A 21 -15.19 -0.93 -0.10
C GLU A 21 -15.09 -1.00 -1.63
N ILE A 22 -16.24 -0.89 -2.32
CA ILE A 22 -16.22 -0.83 -3.78
C ILE A 22 -15.69 0.54 -4.18
N CYS A 23 -14.43 0.60 -4.60
CA CYS A 23 -13.85 1.82 -5.10
C CYS A 23 -13.89 1.91 -6.62
N ARG A 24 -14.85 2.70 -7.11
CA ARG A 24 -15.02 3.02 -8.52
C ARG A 24 -15.40 4.48 -8.67
N ASP A 25 -15.41 4.93 -9.93
CA ASP A 25 -16.10 6.15 -10.30
C ASP A 25 -17.54 5.79 -10.66
N GLU A 26 -18.49 6.60 -10.19
CA GLU A 26 -19.92 6.47 -10.51
C GLU A 26 -20.29 7.22 -11.78
N ASN A 27 -19.39 8.09 -12.28
CA ASN A 27 -19.63 8.90 -13.47
C ASN A 27 -18.51 8.75 -14.52
N GLY A 28 -18.89 8.62 -15.79
CA GLY A 28 -17.95 8.52 -16.90
C GLY A 28 -17.11 9.78 -17.16
N SER A 29 -17.50 10.94 -16.60
CA SER A 29 -16.74 12.19 -16.70
C SER A 29 -15.70 12.40 -15.59
N CYS A 30 -15.58 11.45 -14.65
CA CYS A 30 -14.71 11.60 -13.49
C CYS A 30 -13.23 11.84 -13.84
N ASP A 31 -12.69 11.18 -14.87
CA ASP A 31 -11.31 11.41 -15.33
C ASP A 31 -11.10 12.86 -15.80
N SER A 32 -12.06 13.42 -16.55
CA SER A 32 -12.00 14.79 -17.05
C SER A 32 -12.09 15.81 -15.91
N TRP A 33 -12.97 15.58 -14.95
CA TRP A 33 -13.13 16.47 -13.79
C TRP A 33 -11.92 16.40 -12.86
N ALA A 34 -11.39 15.21 -12.61
CA ALA A 34 -10.17 15.04 -11.84
C ALA A 34 -8.97 15.73 -12.51
N SER A 35 -8.80 15.57 -13.82
CA SER A 35 -7.77 16.25 -14.61
C SER A 35 -7.94 17.77 -14.61
N SER A 36 -9.17 18.25 -14.51
CA SER A 36 -9.50 19.67 -14.38
C SER A 36 -9.24 20.21 -12.96
N GLY A 37 -8.94 19.37 -11.98
CA GLY A 37 -8.62 19.74 -10.60
C GLY A 37 -9.80 19.73 -9.63
N GLU A 38 -10.94 19.15 -10.01
CA GLU A 38 -12.14 19.11 -9.18
C GLU A 38 -11.95 18.34 -7.88
N CYS A 39 -11.00 17.40 -7.81
CA CYS A 39 -10.66 16.71 -6.56
C CYS A 39 -10.25 17.69 -5.44
N LYS A 40 -9.70 18.86 -5.79
CA LYS A 40 -9.34 19.92 -4.84
C LYS A 40 -10.42 21.00 -4.73
N ARG A 41 -11.06 21.37 -5.85
CA ARG A 41 -12.07 22.44 -5.88
C ARG A 41 -13.43 22.02 -5.34
N ASN A 42 -13.81 20.76 -5.57
CA ASN A 42 -15.08 20.19 -5.16
C ASN A 42 -14.90 18.81 -4.48
N PRO A 43 -14.19 18.77 -3.34
CA PRO A 43 -13.73 17.52 -2.74
C PRO A 43 -14.88 16.62 -2.26
N SER A 44 -15.97 17.18 -1.74
CA SER A 44 -17.09 16.39 -1.22
C SER A 44 -17.82 15.64 -2.33
N PHE A 45 -18.10 16.30 -3.46
CA PHE A 45 -18.73 15.67 -4.62
C PHE A 45 -17.79 14.64 -5.25
N MET A 46 -16.52 14.99 -5.43
CA MET A 46 -15.56 14.07 -6.03
C MET A 46 -15.27 12.86 -5.13
N GLN A 47 -15.38 13.01 -3.82
CA GLN A 47 -15.33 11.90 -2.86
C GLN A 47 -16.53 10.95 -2.94
N SER A 48 -17.70 11.40 -3.37
CA SER A 48 -18.86 10.51 -3.54
C SER A 48 -18.88 9.89 -4.93
N GLU A 49 -18.60 10.67 -5.96
CA GLU A 49 -18.79 10.26 -7.36
C GLU A 49 -17.52 9.75 -8.05
N CYS A 50 -16.34 10.25 -7.65
CA CYS A 50 -15.12 10.12 -8.45
C CYS A 50 -13.93 9.64 -7.60
N ARG A 51 -14.19 8.71 -6.69
CA ARG A 51 -13.19 8.23 -5.72
C ARG A 51 -11.95 7.65 -6.39
N ARG A 52 -12.12 6.91 -7.49
CA ARG A 52 -11.01 6.29 -8.22
C ARG A 52 -10.22 7.33 -8.99
N SER A 53 -10.90 8.18 -9.74
CA SER A 53 -10.28 9.28 -10.48
C SER A 53 -9.49 10.23 -9.57
N CYS A 54 -10.01 10.53 -8.37
CA CYS A 54 -9.34 11.36 -7.38
C CYS A 54 -8.33 10.64 -6.50
N LYS A 55 -8.03 9.36 -6.76
CA LYS A 55 -7.04 8.56 -6.01
C LYS A 55 -7.40 8.46 -4.51
N LEU A 56 -8.68 8.47 -4.21
CA LEU A 56 -9.27 8.34 -2.87
C LEU A 56 -9.62 6.89 -2.53
N CYS A 57 -9.38 5.97 -3.45
CA CYS A 57 -9.38 4.54 -3.16
C CYS A 57 -8.24 4.21 -2.20
N GLY A 58 -8.53 4.26 -0.90
CA GLY A 58 -7.64 3.81 0.15
C GLY A 58 -7.60 2.28 0.25
N GLU A 59 -7.13 1.60 -0.80
CA GLU A 59 -6.71 0.19 -0.81
C GLU A 59 -5.49 -0.03 -1.73
N GLY A 60 -4.71 1.03 -1.98
CA GLY A 60 -3.46 0.97 -2.77
C GLY A 60 -2.25 0.48 -1.97
N ALA A 61 -2.44 -0.33 -0.93
CA ALA A 61 -1.32 -1.10 -0.41
C ALA A 61 -1.23 -2.33 -1.29
N GLU A 62 -0.21 -2.39 -2.14
CA GLU A 62 0.24 -3.62 -2.79
C GLU A 62 0.17 -4.74 -1.75
N MET A 63 -0.72 -5.72 -1.90
CA MET A 63 -0.85 -6.81 -0.94
C MET A 63 0.05 -7.95 -1.42
N VAL A 64 1.06 -8.33 -0.64
CA VAL A 64 1.90 -9.51 -0.91
C VAL A 64 1.59 -10.55 0.17
N ASP A 65 1.15 -11.74 -0.22
CA ASP A 65 0.72 -12.82 0.69
C ASP A 65 -0.33 -12.39 1.74
N GLY A 66 -1.26 -11.53 1.37
CA GLY A 66 -2.30 -11.04 2.29
C GLY A 66 -1.80 -10.00 3.30
N VAL A 67 -0.57 -9.51 3.16
CA VAL A 67 0.01 -8.44 3.98
C VAL A 67 0.18 -7.16 3.14
N PRO A 68 -0.27 -5.99 3.64
CA PRO A 68 0.00 -4.70 2.98
C PRO A 68 1.51 -4.44 2.84
N CYS A 69 1.99 -4.17 1.63
CA CYS A 69 3.39 -3.84 1.36
C CYS A 69 3.70 -2.39 1.73
N ARG A 70 3.73 -2.16 3.03
CA ARG A 70 4.10 -0.93 3.69
C ARG A 70 4.62 -1.30 5.07
N ASP A 71 5.34 -0.36 5.67
CA ASP A 71 5.60 -0.43 7.10
C ASP A 71 4.33 0.03 7.83
N ALA A 72 3.84 -0.82 8.73
CA ALA A 72 2.73 -0.48 9.61
C ALA A 72 3.21 0.31 10.84
N ALA A 73 4.44 0.04 11.29
CA ALA A 73 5.13 0.85 12.28
C ALA A 73 5.68 2.14 11.66
N THR A 74 6.14 3.06 12.51
CA THR A 74 6.70 4.33 12.02
C THR A 74 8.04 4.11 11.31
N ALA A 75 8.39 5.01 10.39
CA ALA A 75 9.65 4.92 9.65
C ALA A 75 10.87 4.81 10.58
N HIS A 76 10.88 5.57 11.68
CA HIS A 76 11.95 5.53 12.67
C HIS A 76 12.04 4.18 13.39
N GLU A 77 10.90 3.57 13.74
CA GLU A 77 10.89 2.25 14.38
C GLU A 77 11.38 1.16 13.43
N CYS A 78 10.94 1.17 12.18
CA CYS A 78 11.40 0.18 11.21
C CYS A 78 12.87 0.37 10.82
N GLU A 79 13.38 1.60 10.74
CA GLU A 79 14.81 1.88 10.60
C GLU A 79 15.60 1.33 11.81
N TYR A 80 15.13 1.61 13.03
CA TYR A 80 15.78 1.15 14.24
C TYR A 80 15.78 -0.39 14.36
N TRP A 81 14.63 -1.04 14.17
CA TRP A 81 14.54 -2.50 14.31
C TRP A 81 15.24 -3.25 13.19
N SER A 82 15.17 -2.77 11.95
CA SER A 82 15.92 -3.38 10.85
C SER A 82 17.43 -3.33 11.09
N THR A 83 17.96 -2.20 11.55
CA THR A 83 19.39 -2.07 11.90
C THR A 83 19.81 -2.90 13.10
N MET A 84 18.88 -3.22 14.00
CA MET A 84 19.11 -4.12 15.14
C MET A 84 19.00 -5.62 14.79
N GLY A 85 18.73 -5.98 13.53
CA GLY A 85 18.65 -7.39 13.10
C GLY A 85 17.30 -8.06 13.42
N GLU A 86 16.24 -7.27 13.65
CA GLU A 86 14.92 -7.81 13.95
C GLU A 86 14.28 -8.51 12.75
N CYS A 87 14.68 -8.17 11.52
CA CYS A 87 14.19 -8.84 10.32
C CYS A 87 14.50 -10.35 10.32
N ASP A 88 15.65 -10.74 10.90
CA ASP A 88 16.06 -12.14 11.03
C ASP A 88 15.61 -12.76 12.36
N THR A 89 15.66 -11.96 13.43
CA THR A 89 15.36 -12.44 14.80
C THR A 89 13.86 -12.65 15.01
N ASN A 90 13.04 -11.74 14.49
CA ASN A 90 11.59 -11.71 14.68
C ASN A 90 10.83 -11.55 13.33
N PRO A 91 11.02 -12.48 12.38
CA PRO A 91 10.59 -12.31 10.98
C PRO A 91 9.06 -12.22 10.83
N ALA A 92 8.28 -12.93 11.65
CA ALA A 92 6.82 -12.83 11.60
C ALA A 92 6.31 -11.46 12.04
N PHE A 93 6.89 -10.90 13.11
CA PHE A 93 6.56 -9.57 13.59
C PHE A 93 6.99 -8.51 12.57
N MET A 94 8.20 -8.64 12.04
CA MET A 94 8.73 -7.69 11.07
C MET A 94 8.00 -7.77 9.72
N LYS A 95 7.50 -8.93 9.31
CA LYS A 95 6.62 -9.06 8.13
C LYS A 95 5.32 -8.25 8.30
N GLU A 96 4.77 -8.16 9.50
CA GLU A 96 3.54 -7.39 9.77
C GLU A 96 3.82 -5.89 9.97
N GLN A 97 4.90 -5.56 10.66
CA GLN A 97 5.17 -4.19 11.09
C GLN A 97 6.08 -3.41 10.14
N CYS A 98 7.02 -4.09 9.50
CA CYS A 98 8.11 -3.49 8.74
C CYS A 98 8.38 -4.25 7.42
N ALA A 99 7.31 -4.70 6.75
CA ALA A 99 7.37 -5.53 5.55
C ALA A 99 8.26 -4.92 4.45
N ARG A 100 8.23 -3.58 4.31
CA ARG A 100 9.00 -2.87 3.30
C ARG A 100 10.44 -2.68 3.76
N SER A 101 10.63 -2.23 4.99
CA SER A 101 11.96 -2.01 5.57
C SER A 101 12.79 -3.29 5.66
N CYS A 102 12.15 -4.45 5.88
CA CYS A 102 12.81 -5.77 5.88
C CYS A 102 12.85 -6.45 4.51
N GLY A 103 12.41 -5.78 3.42
CA GLY A 103 12.45 -6.35 2.07
C GLY A 103 11.49 -7.52 1.83
N HIS A 104 10.55 -7.79 2.74
CA HIS A 104 9.57 -8.87 2.61
C HIS A 104 8.49 -8.59 1.56
N CYS A 105 8.46 -7.38 1.01
CA CYS A 105 7.60 -7.06 -0.10
C CYS A 105 8.34 -6.19 -1.12
N ILE A 106 8.69 -6.81 -2.25
CA ILE A 106 9.23 -6.12 -3.41
C ILE A 106 8.07 -6.00 -4.40
N PRO A 107 7.61 -4.79 -4.74
CA PRO A 107 6.64 -4.62 -5.82
C PRO A 107 7.22 -5.26 -7.10
N GLU A 108 6.41 -5.99 -7.87
CA GLU A 108 6.86 -6.78 -9.05
C GLU A 108 7.78 -5.97 -10.01
N GLU A 109 7.65 -4.65 -10.06
CA GLU A 109 8.49 -3.75 -10.85
C GLU A 109 9.97 -3.65 -10.40
N ARG A 110 10.36 -4.20 -9.23
CA ARG A 110 11.74 -4.18 -8.70
C ARG A 110 12.35 -5.56 -8.47
N ARG A 111 11.77 -6.63 -9.01
CA ARG A 111 12.26 -8.01 -8.85
C ARG A 111 13.52 -8.34 -9.67
N GLY A 112 14.47 -7.42 -9.75
CA GLY A 112 15.72 -7.61 -10.48
C GLY A 112 16.82 -6.71 -9.93
N GLY A 113 17.69 -7.26 -9.09
CA GLY A 113 18.92 -6.60 -8.68
C GLY A 113 19.41 -6.96 -7.28
N SER A 114 20.06 -8.12 -7.14
CA SER A 114 21.30 -8.36 -6.39
C SER A 114 21.48 -9.86 -6.16
N ASP A 115 21.98 -10.57 -7.18
CA ASP A 115 22.89 -11.70 -6.98
C ASP A 115 23.99 -11.47 -8.02
N GLU A 116 25.19 -11.14 -7.53
CA GLU A 116 26.42 -10.98 -8.31
C GLU A 116 26.99 -12.36 -8.71
N GLU A 117 27.92 -12.29 -9.66
CA GLU A 117 28.66 -13.31 -10.41
C GLU A 117 29.24 -14.48 -9.57
N ASP A 118 29.39 -15.67 -10.19
CA ASP A 118 30.69 -16.37 -10.30
C ASP A 118 30.60 -17.73 -11.04
N ASP A 119 31.55 -17.89 -11.96
CA ASP A 119 32.20 -19.12 -12.47
C ASP A 119 31.43 -20.15 -13.33
N GLU A 120 31.59 -20.04 -14.66
CA GLU A 120 31.71 -21.22 -15.54
C GLU A 120 33.04 -21.18 -16.31
N ASP A 121 34.02 -21.93 -15.78
CA ASP A 121 35.11 -22.55 -16.53
C ASP A 121 34.54 -23.45 -17.65
N LYS A 122 35.00 -23.21 -18.90
CA LYS A 122 35.13 -24.14 -20.05
C LYS A 122 35.39 -23.28 -21.30
N ASP A 123 36.46 -23.46 -22.07
CA ASP A 123 36.80 -24.70 -22.74
C ASP A 123 38.32 -24.82 -22.98
N GLU A 124 38.83 -26.03 -22.72
CA GLU A 124 39.95 -26.61 -23.45
C GLU A 124 39.57 -26.75 -24.93
N LEU A 125 40.43 -26.29 -25.84
CA LEU A 125 40.83 -26.97 -27.09
C LEU A 125 42.04 -26.26 -27.73
#